data_AF-A0A1S0U6V1-F1
#
_entry.id   AF-A0A1S0U6V1-F1
#
_cell.length_a   1.000
_cell.length_b   1.000
_cell.length_c   1.000
_cell.angle_alpha   90.00
_cell.angle_beta   90.00
_cell.angle_gamma   90.00
#
_symmetry.space_group_name_H-M   'P 1'
#
loop_
_entity.id
_entity.type
_entity.pdbx_description
1 polymer ?
#
loop_
_entity_poly.entity_id
_entity_poly.type
_entity_poly.pdbx_seq_one_letter_code
_entity_poly.pdbx_strand_id
1 'polypeptide(L)'
;MTAEQCTISELLYEADLLCYEHSMRTVLRLRSAADMSYVDEKDLNKIGMTRPEQKRLQATYYRKFDKKSEEKEQHSPSYHEQHVIPLENITLSKQLGKGEFGSVYQAAWSNSNNTEQIQVAVKCILPEKLFANPLNFLQEVAVLHKMRHECVVRLYGVVLDTKAVMLVSELAPCGSLLECLQKPSLRATFFVDTFCKFSIQIAQGMKYLSSERLIHRDLAARNVLVFSAERVKISDFGLSRSLGMGEDYYRSEFSEAVKLPIAWCAPEAINFLKFTSASDVWSYGVTLFEIFSFGQMPWAGLTGAQILAAIDYPNLQRLECPDACPIEFYNLMMQCWAHKPEERPSFADIVRQLPEIMPQCLVTVTSCCDGIIDHLQYSKNETIVVLDRCPPTYPDGYFWRGYMRNGRTGLFRPEATVARLAIEMPNSKCSQYLSSVSFLPHSKISPHEKEKTQDKSSRKKLLISEPQGDVHHTCHVGVDGTTFGLLQFGKNDISVKSSTAAH
;
A
#
# COMPACT_ATOMS: atom_id res chain seq x y z
N MET A 1 -0.27 34.69 -22.20
CA MET A 1 -1.61 34.71 -22.81
C MET A 1 -2.34 33.45 -22.38
N THR A 2 -3.61 33.55 -21.99
CA THR A 2 -4.43 32.36 -21.71
C THR A 2 -4.92 31.74 -23.03
N ALA A 3 -5.26 30.45 -23.01
CA ALA A 3 -5.76 29.74 -24.20
C ALA A 3 -7.06 30.37 -24.78
N GLU A 4 -7.85 31.03 -23.93
CA GLU A 4 -9.07 31.75 -24.32
C GLU A 4 -8.78 33.07 -25.06
N GLN A 5 -7.58 33.65 -24.88
CA GLN A 5 -7.18 34.92 -25.51
C GLN A 5 -6.31 34.72 -26.75
N CYS A 6 -5.84 33.50 -27.03
CA CYS A 6 -5.04 33.21 -28.22
C CYS A 6 -5.92 32.73 -29.38
N THR A 7 -5.72 33.34 -30.54
CA THR A 7 -6.44 32.95 -31.74
C THR A 7 -5.85 31.66 -32.34
N ILE A 8 -6.67 30.89 -33.05
CA ILE A 8 -6.19 29.70 -33.77
C ILE A 8 -5.10 30.06 -34.78
N SER A 9 -5.20 31.23 -35.41
CA SER A 9 -4.22 31.73 -36.37
C SER A 9 -2.83 31.91 -35.72
N GLU A 10 -2.76 32.44 -34.49
CA GLU A 10 -1.51 32.60 -33.74
C GLU A 10 -0.92 31.26 -33.27
N LEU A 11 -1.75 30.27 -32.96
CA LEU A 11 -1.30 28.92 -32.63
C LEU A 11 -0.73 28.22 -33.87
N LEU A 12 -1.44 28.29 -34.99
CA LEU A 12 -1.05 27.65 -36.25
C LEU A 12 0.17 28.33 -36.89
N TYR A 13 0.29 29.65 -36.79
CA TYR A 13 1.49 30.38 -37.23
C TYR A 13 2.74 29.84 -36.54
N GLU A 14 2.67 29.64 -35.23
CA GLU A 14 3.82 29.19 -34.44
C GLU A 14 4.14 27.69 -34.59
N ALA A 15 3.14 26.90 -34.98
CA ALA A 15 3.34 25.50 -35.34
C ALA A 15 3.78 25.28 -36.80
N ASP A 16 3.87 26.37 -37.60
CA ASP A 16 4.10 26.34 -39.05
C ASP A 16 3.02 25.53 -39.80
N LEU A 17 1.75 25.76 -39.43
CA LEU A 17 0.57 25.02 -39.88
C LEU A 17 -0.59 25.93 -40.30
N LEU A 18 -0.31 27.19 -40.67
CA LEU A 18 -1.33 28.15 -41.14
C LEU A 18 -2.17 27.64 -42.31
N CYS A 19 -1.62 26.75 -43.14
CA CYS A 19 -2.34 26.13 -44.24
C CYS A 19 -3.62 25.39 -43.79
N TYR A 20 -3.69 24.96 -42.53
CA TYR A 20 -4.87 24.29 -41.96
C TYR A 20 -5.89 25.25 -41.34
N GLU A 21 -5.63 26.56 -41.29
CA GLU A 21 -6.51 27.51 -40.60
C GLU A 21 -7.93 27.49 -41.13
N HIS A 22 -8.08 27.50 -42.46
CA HIS A 22 -9.39 27.46 -43.09
C HIS A 22 -10.15 26.20 -42.67
N SER A 23 -9.54 25.02 -42.79
CA SER A 23 -10.14 23.74 -42.43
C SER A 23 -10.46 23.63 -40.93
N MET A 24 -9.60 24.17 -40.05
CA MET A 24 -9.86 24.18 -38.60
C MET A 24 -11.08 25.05 -38.24
N ARG A 25 -11.28 26.17 -38.93
CA ARG A 25 -12.42 27.06 -38.69
C ARG A 25 -13.71 26.60 -39.35
N THR A 26 -13.65 26.00 -40.55
CA THR A 26 -14.85 25.63 -41.32
C THR A 26 -15.28 24.19 -41.12
N VAL A 27 -14.33 23.25 -41.03
CA VAL A 27 -14.61 21.82 -40.86
C VAL A 27 -14.71 21.46 -39.38
N LEU A 28 -13.71 21.83 -38.58
CA LEU A 28 -13.68 21.52 -37.13
C LEU A 28 -14.38 22.59 -36.27
N ARG A 29 -14.76 23.72 -36.86
CA ARG A 29 -15.52 24.82 -36.22
C ARG A 29 -14.87 25.39 -34.96
N LEU A 30 -13.54 25.34 -34.88
CA LEU A 30 -12.77 25.89 -33.78
C LEU A 30 -12.82 27.43 -33.84
N ARG A 31 -13.05 28.06 -32.69
CA ARG A 31 -13.17 29.53 -32.56
C ARG A 31 -11.95 30.14 -31.89
N SER A 32 -11.34 29.41 -30.95
CA SER A 32 -10.16 29.83 -30.18
C SER A 32 -9.16 28.68 -30.02
N ALA A 33 -7.95 28.99 -29.56
CA ALA A 33 -6.96 27.96 -29.25
C ALA A 33 -7.45 26.98 -28.16
N ALA A 34 -8.25 27.44 -27.19
CA ALA A 34 -8.79 26.60 -26.12
C ALA A 34 -9.62 25.41 -26.61
N ASP A 35 -10.27 25.54 -27.77
CA ASP A 35 -11.10 24.50 -28.37
C ASP A 35 -10.27 23.25 -28.78
N MET A 36 -8.94 23.39 -28.90
CA MET A 36 -8.02 22.29 -29.17
C MET A 36 -8.03 21.20 -28.09
N SER A 37 -8.46 21.51 -26.87
CA SER A 37 -8.61 20.51 -25.81
C SER A 37 -9.69 19.45 -26.10
N TYR A 38 -10.56 19.70 -27.08
CA TYR A 38 -11.65 18.82 -27.49
C TYR A 38 -11.41 18.15 -28.85
N VAL A 39 -10.26 18.39 -29.48
CA VAL A 39 -9.94 17.87 -30.83
C VAL A 39 -9.10 16.60 -30.71
N ASP A 40 -9.57 15.50 -31.30
CA ASP A 40 -8.87 14.21 -31.28
C ASP A 40 -8.09 13.91 -32.59
N GLU A 41 -7.32 12.81 -32.61
CA GLU A 41 -6.53 12.39 -33.78
C GLU A 41 -7.43 12.14 -35.02
N LYS A 42 -8.66 11.65 -34.82
CA LYS A 42 -9.59 11.34 -35.92
C LYS A 42 -10.10 12.63 -36.58
N ASP A 43 -10.33 13.68 -35.81
CA ASP A 43 -10.74 14.98 -36.32
C ASP A 43 -9.63 15.67 -37.11
N LEU A 44 -8.38 15.57 -36.65
CA LEU A 44 -7.21 16.09 -37.40
C LEU A 44 -6.96 15.30 -38.69
N ASN A 45 -7.21 13.99 -38.67
CA ASN A 45 -7.15 13.18 -39.89
C ASN A 45 -8.20 13.60 -40.93
N LYS A 46 -9.41 14.02 -40.51
CA LYS A 46 -10.47 14.49 -41.43
C LYS A 46 -10.09 15.74 -42.21
N ILE A 47 -9.24 16.60 -41.65
CA ILE A 47 -8.73 17.80 -42.35
C ILE A 47 -7.43 17.54 -43.11
N GLY A 48 -7.00 16.27 -43.24
CA GLY A 48 -5.83 15.86 -43.99
C GLY A 48 -4.49 16.10 -43.29
N MET A 49 -4.50 16.39 -41.99
CA MET A 49 -3.27 16.66 -41.24
C MET A 49 -2.50 15.36 -40.97
N THR A 50 -1.22 15.32 -41.32
CA THR A 50 -0.36 14.15 -41.12
C THR A 50 0.06 13.99 -39.66
N ARG A 51 0.43 12.77 -39.24
CA ARG A 51 0.90 12.50 -37.87
C ARG A 51 2.07 13.40 -37.40
N PRO A 52 3.10 13.69 -38.21
CA PRO A 52 4.14 14.64 -37.82
C PRO A 52 3.61 16.06 -37.57
N GLU A 53 2.66 16.52 -38.39
CA GLU A 53 2.03 17.84 -38.23
C GLU A 53 1.13 17.90 -37.00
N GLN A 54 0.37 16.84 -36.71
CA GLN A 54 -0.44 16.73 -35.49
C GLN A 54 0.44 16.79 -34.24
N LYS A 55 1.57 16.08 -34.24
CA LYS A 55 2.54 16.13 -33.14
C LYS A 55 3.12 17.53 -32.95
N ARG A 56 3.44 18.24 -34.04
CA ARG A 56 3.91 19.64 -33.97
C ARG A 56 2.84 20.57 -33.41
N LEU A 57 1.60 20.44 -33.87
CA LEU A 57 0.48 21.25 -33.36
C LEU A 57 0.25 21.04 -31.87
N GLN A 58 0.23 19.78 -31.43
CA GLN A 58 0.09 19.43 -30.02
C GLN A 58 1.28 19.96 -29.20
N ALA A 59 2.51 19.77 -29.66
CA ALA A 59 3.70 20.28 -28.98
C ALA A 59 3.65 21.80 -28.80
N THR A 60 3.27 22.55 -29.86
CA THR A 60 3.13 24.01 -29.79
C THR A 60 1.99 24.43 -28.86
N TYR A 61 0.86 23.72 -28.88
CA TYR A 61 -0.29 23.98 -28.00
C TYR A 61 0.05 23.77 -26.53
N TYR A 62 0.64 22.61 -26.19
CA TYR A 62 1.05 22.31 -24.82
C TYR A 62 2.15 23.25 -24.33
N ARG A 63 3.13 23.59 -25.19
CA ARG A 63 4.15 24.60 -24.86
C ARG A 63 3.54 25.97 -24.55
N LYS A 64 2.50 26.39 -25.26
CA LYS A 64 1.87 27.71 -25.05
C LYS A 64 0.94 27.76 -23.83
N PHE A 65 0.18 26.70 -23.59
CA PHE A 65 -0.99 26.77 -22.71
C PHE A 65 -1.00 25.78 -21.56
N ASP A 66 -0.13 24.75 -21.59
CA ASP A 66 -0.06 23.76 -20.53
C ASP A 66 1.28 23.87 -19.78
N LYS A 67 1.33 24.81 -18.83
CA LYS A 67 2.43 24.91 -17.86
C LYS A 67 2.44 23.77 -16.82
N LYS A 68 1.80 22.63 -17.08
CA LYS A 68 1.97 21.39 -16.30
C LYS A 68 2.96 20.41 -16.92
N SER A 69 3.44 20.64 -18.15
CA SER A 69 4.48 19.81 -18.77
C SER A 69 5.91 20.31 -18.52
N GLU A 70 6.13 21.60 -18.26
CA GLU A 70 7.48 22.11 -17.93
C GLU A 70 7.89 21.86 -16.46
N GLU A 71 6.95 21.60 -15.54
CA GLU A 71 7.26 21.07 -14.19
C GLU A 71 7.45 19.55 -14.16
N LYS A 72 7.19 18.84 -15.27
CA LYS A 72 7.36 17.38 -15.38
C LYS A 72 8.61 16.92 -16.11
N GLU A 73 9.42 17.82 -16.67
CA GLU A 73 10.69 17.45 -17.34
C GLU A 73 11.94 18.19 -16.85
N GLN A 74 11.90 18.98 -15.77
CA GLN A 74 13.12 19.57 -15.19
C GLN A 74 13.37 19.34 -13.68
N HIS A 75 12.56 18.57 -12.96
CA HIS A 75 12.89 18.15 -11.58
C HIS A 75 12.53 16.70 -11.22
N SER A 76 12.46 15.80 -12.20
CA SER A 76 12.72 14.39 -11.92
C SER A 76 14.21 14.14 -12.15
N PRO A 77 15.00 13.75 -11.14
CA PRO A 77 16.37 13.30 -11.37
C PRO A 77 16.35 12.23 -12.47
N SER A 78 17.24 12.40 -13.42
CA SER A 78 17.60 11.38 -14.41
C SER A 78 18.18 10.15 -13.71
N TYR A 79 17.33 9.39 -13.03
CA TYR A 79 17.50 7.95 -12.86
C TYR A 79 17.08 7.35 -14.20
N HIS A 80 17.97 7.44 -15.20
CA HIS A 80 17.84 6.65 -16.41
C HIS A 80 17.54 5.20 -16.01
N GLU A 81 16.78 4.50 -16.85
CA GLU A 81 16.30 3.12 -16.77
C GLU A 81 17.42 2.06 -16.65
N GLN A 82 18.46 2.31 -15.86
CA GLN A 82 19.47 1.36 -15.50
C GLN A 82 18.91 0.46 -14.40
N HIS A 83 18.52 -0.75 -14.81
CA HIS A 83 18.10 -1.80 -13.90
C HIS A 83 19.17 -2.16 -12.85
N VAL A 84 20.45 -1.84 -13.12
CA VAL A 84 21.59 -2.09 -12.24
C VAL A 84 22.07 -0.78 -11.60
N ILE A 85 22.10 -0.76 -10.28
CA ILE A 85 22.52 0.36 -9.45
C ILE A 85 23.94 0.08 -8.92
N PRO A 86 24.91 0.99 -9.11
CA PRO A 86 26.25 0.84 -8.54
C PRO A 86 26.21 0.77 -7.01
N LEU A 87 27.02 -0.08 -6.40
CA LEU A 87 27.05 -0.29 -4.95
C LEU A 87 27.38 1.00 -4.20
N GLU A 88 28.30 1.81 -4.75
CA GLU A 88 28.71 3.11 -4.22
C GLU A 88 27.59 4.15 -4.14
N ASN A 89 26.51 3.96 -4.91
CA ASN A 89 25.35 4.85 -4.90
C ASN A 89 24.36 4.50 -3.76
N ILE A 90 24.58 3.38 -3.04
CA ILE A 90 23.73 2.94 -1.94
C ILE A 90 24.46 3.11 -0.60
N THR A 91 23.87 3.92 0.29
CA THR A 91 24.34 4.05 1.67
C THR A 91 23.32 3.42 2.61
N LEU A 92 23.62 2.23 3.13
CA LEU A 92 22.77 1.54 4.12
C LEU A 92 22.71 2.34 5.42
N SER A 93 21.53 2.38 6.03
CA SER A 93 21.29 3.08 7.29
C SER A 93 20.76 2.08 8.33
N LYS A 94 19.49 2.20 8.74
CA LYS A 94 18.88 1.37 9.78
C LYS A 94 18.41 0.04 9.21
N GLN A 95 18.66 -1.06 9.93
CA GLN A 95 18.01 -2.33 9.63
C GLN A 95 16.51 -2.27 9.97
N LEU A 96 15.67 -2.52 8.99
CA LEU A 96 14.20 -2.55 9.13
C LEU A 96 13.70 -3.94 9.51
N GLY A 97 14.35 -4.99 9.01
CA GLY A 97 13.97 -6.36 9.30
C GLY A 97 15.04 -7.38 8.91
N LYS A 98 14.85 -8.61 9.37
CA LYS A 98 15.64 -9.78 8.98
C LYS A 98 14.67 -10.93 8.72
N GLY A 99 14.69 -11.46 7.51
CA GLY A 99 13.87 -12.58 7.09
C GLY A 99 14.71 -13.73 6.51
N GLU A 100 14.04 -14.73 5.95
CA GLU A 100 14.69 -15.89 5.36
C GLU A 100 15.57 -15.54 4.15
N PHE A 101 15.16 -14.54 3.37
CA PHE A 101 15.85 -14.12 2.14
C PHE A 101 17.00 -13.14 2.40
N GLY A 102 17.19 -12.74 3.66
CA GLY A 102 18.23 -11.81 4.09
C GLY A 102 17.68 -10.65 4.90
N SER A 103 18.44 -9.57 4.93
CA SER A 103 18.17 -8.40 5.78
C SER A 103 17.64 -7.25 4.93
N VAL A 104 16.65 -6.53 5.45
CA VAL A 104 16.09 -5.32 4.83
C VAL A 104 16.58 -4.11 5.60
N TYR A 105 17.09 -3.11 4.90
CA TYR A 105 17.60 -1.87 5.43
C TYR A 105 16.87 -0.67 4.83
N GLN A 106 16.69 0.38 5.62
CA GLN A 106 16.50 1.73 5.09
C GLN A 106 17.87 2.18 4.55
N ALA A 107 17.87 2.82 3.39
CA ALA A 107 19.09 3.35 2.79
C ALA A 107 18.81 4.66 2.03
N ALA A 108 19.88 5.41 1.78
CA ALA A 108 19.87 6.50 0.82
C ALA A 108 20.41 6.00 -0.53
N TRP A 109 19.68 6.28 -1.62
CA TRP A 109 20.15 6.06 -2.97
C TRP A 109 20.45 7.40 -3.65
N SER A 110 21.73 7.61 -3.95
CA SER A 110 22.23 8.80 -4.64
C SER A 110 22.23 8.62 -6.16
N ASN A 111 21.99 9.71 -6.89
CA ASN A 111 22.33 9.74 -8.32
C ASN A 111 23.86 9.75 -8.54
N SER A 112 24.33 9.46 -9.76
CA SER A 112 25.77 9.34 -10.07
C SER A 112 26.59 10.62 -9.77
N ASN A 113 25.92 11.78 -9.67
CA ASN A 113 26.57 13.06 -9.34
C ASN A 113 26.44 13.41 -7.85
N ASN A 114 25.85 12.53 -7.03
CA ASN A 114 25.63 12.67 -5.59
C ASN A 114 24.86 13.95 -5.19
N THR A 115 24.07 14.50 -6.11
CA THR A 115 23.35 15.79 -5.96
C THR A 115 21.95 15.60 -5.40
N GLU A 116 21.34 14.45 -5.66
CA GLU A 116 20.01 14.08 -5.17
C GLU A 116 20.05 12.72 -4.49
N GLN A 117 19.33 12.61 -3.37
CA GLN A 117 19.22 11.39 -2.58
C GLN A 117 17.76 11.07 -2.33
N ILE A 118 17.37 9.82 -2.61
CA ILE A 118 16.05 9.32 -2.26
C ILE A 118 16.16 8.22 -1.20
N GLN A 119 15.19 8.19 -0.28
CA GLN A 119 15.09 7.14 0.74
C GLN A 119 14.47 5.89 0.11
N VAL A 120 15.14 4.76 0.32
CA VAL A 120 14.79 3.46 -0.28
C VAL A 120 14.81 2.35 0.75
N ALA A 121 14.10 1.27 0.45
CA ALA A 121 14.25 0.00 1.15
C ALA A 121 15.18 -0.91 0.32
N VAL A 122 16.24 -1.41 0.96
CA VAL A 122 17.26 -2.25 0.35
C VAL A 122 17.23 -3.63 1.00
N LYS A 123 16.89 -4.65 0.22
CA LYS A 123 16.93 -6.05 0.64
C LYS A 123 18.24 -6.66 0.20
N CYS A 124 19.12 -6.95 1.15
CA CYS A 124 20.38 -7.65 0.92
C CYS A 124 20.12 -9.15 0.84
N ILE A 125 20.36 -9.75 -0.32
CA ILE A 125 20.10 -11.16 -0.57
C ILE A 125 21.25 -12.01 -0.03
N LEU A 126 20.91 -13.11 0.64
CA LEU A 126 21.91 -14.06 1.14
C LEU A 126 22.62 -14.78 -0.02
N PRO A 127 23.96 -14.91 -0.01
CA PRO A 127 24.72 -15.55 -1.09
C PRO A 127 24.21 -16.95 -1.43
N GLU A 128 23.83 -17.75 -0.43
CA GLU A 128 23.37 -19.13 -0.61
C GLU A 128 22.10 -19.24 -1.47
N LYS A 129 21.25 -18.20 -1.45
CA LYS A 129 20.02 -18.15 -2.26
C LYS A 129 20.29 -17.75 -3.72
N LEU A 130 21.40 -17.07 -4.00
CA LEU A 130 21.80 -16.66 -5.36
C LEU A 130 22.44 -17.81 -6.14
N PHE A 131 23.26 -18.62 -5.47
CA PHE A 131 24.00 -19.70 -6.12
C PHE A 131 23.14 -20.90 -6.51
N ALA A 132 21.94 -21.05 -5.94
CA ALA A 132 21.05 -22.15 -6.26
C ALA A 132 20.47 -22.05 -7.69
N ASN A 133 20.11 -20.84 -8.16
CA ASN A 133 19.65 -20.63 -9.53
C ASN A 133 19.75 -19.14 -9.96
N PRO A 134 20.94 -18.67 -10.41
CA PRO A 134 21.16 -17.26 -10.70
C PRO A 134 20.39 -16.74 -11.93
N LEU A 135 20.15 -17.60 -12.93
CA LEU A 135 19.42 -17.23 -14.14
C LEU A 135 17.95 -16.95 -13.85
N ASN A 136 17.29 -17.84 -13.09
CA ASN A 136 15.89 -17.64 -12.71
C ASN A 136 15.72 -16.41 -11.81
N PHE A 137 16.69 -16.15 -10.92
CA PHE A 137 16.68 -14.94 -10.09
C PHE A 137 16.73 -13.66 -10.93
N LEU A 138 17.64 -13.56 -11.90
CA LEU A 138 17.75 -12.37 -12.76
C LEU A 138 16.53 -12.18 -13.66
N GLN A 139 15.94 -13.27 -14.16
CA GLN A 139 14.69 -13.21 -14.91
C GLN A 139 13.54 -12.70 -14.04
N GLU A 140 13.41 -13.20 -12.82
CA GLU A 140 12.40 -12.74 -11.86
C GLU A 140 12.58 -11.24 -11.60
N VAL A 141 13.79 -10.81 -11.23
CA VAL A 141 14.13 -9.40 -11.02
C VAL A 141 13.77 -8.51 -12.21
N ALA A 142 14.02 -8.98 -13.44
CA ALA A 142 13.70 -8.20 -14.64
C ALA A 142 12.18 -8.01 -14.81
N VAL A 143 11.37 -9.02 -14.48
CA VAL A 143 9.91 -8.89 -14.44
C VAL A 143 9.49 -7.93 -13.33
N LEU A 144 10.04 -8.11 -12.12
CA LEU A 144 9.74 -7.27 -10.95
C LEU A 144 10.03 -5.78 -11.21
N HIS A 145 11.13 -5.50 -11.92
CA HIS A 145 11.50 -4.13 -12.26
C HIS A 145 10.50 -3.49 -13.23
N LYS A 146 9.98 -4.23 -14.21
CA LYS A 146 9.04 -3.68 -15.19
C LYS A 146 7.67 -3.37 -14.60
N MET A 147 7.33 -4.00 -13.47
CA MET A 147 6.04 -3.79 -12.83
C MET A 147 5.83 -2.37 -12.33
N ARG A 148 4.65 -1.82 -12.61
CA ARG A 148 4.22 -0.48 -12.20
C ARG A 148 2.73 -0.51 -11.88
N HIS A 149 2.39 -0.41 -10.60
CA HIS A 149 1.00 -0.32 -10.15
C HIS A 149 0.93 0.43 -8.81
N GLU A 150 -0.13 1.19 -8.57
CA GLU A 150 -0.25 2.03 -7.37
C GLU A 150 -0.30 1.22 -6.07
N CYS A 151 -0.82 -0.01 -6.13
CA CYS A 151 -0.95 -0.94 -5.01
C CYS A 151 0.13 -2.03 -4.95
N VAL A 152 1.22 -1.89 -5.72
CA VAL A 152 2.36 -2.84 -5.70
C VAL A 152 3.64 -2.07 -5.47
N VAL A 153 4.50 -2.58 -4.59
CA VAL A 153 5.78 -1.95 -4.25
C VAL A 153 6.67 -1.88 -5.48
N ARG A 154 7.07 -0.66 -5.83
CA ARG A 154 7.95 -0.41 -6.97
C ARG A 154 9.38 -0.85 -6.66
N LEU A 155 9.89 -1.79 -7.47
CA LEU A 155 11.32 -2.05 -7.56
C LEU A 155 11.98 -0.99 -8.45
N TYR A 156 12.97 -0.29 -7.90
CA TYR A 156 13.75 0.72 -8.61
C TYR A 156 14.90 0.11 -9.39
N GLY A 157 15.55 -0.92 -8.85
CA GLY A 157 16.68 -1.58 -9.49
C GLY A 157 17.34 -2.59 -8.58
N VAL A 158 18.47 -3.12 -9.02
CA VAL A 158 19.26 -4.11 -8.30
C VAL A 158 20.73 -3.73 -8.24
N VAL A 159 21.39 -4.06 -7.15
CA VAL A 159 22.86 -4.03 -7.06
C VAL A 159 23.36 -5.43 -7.35
N LEU A 160 24.26 -5.56 -8.32
CA LEU A 160 24.93 -6.82 -8.67
C LEU A 160 26.45 -6.61 -8.53
N ASP A 161 26.95 -6.73 -7.30
CA ASP A 161 28.37 -6.63 -7.00
C ASP A 161 28.91 -7.98 -6.52
N THR A 162 30.19 -8.25 -6.77
CA THR A 162 30.88 -9.46 -6.29
C THR A 162 30.76 -9.67 -4.77
N LYS A 163 30.57 -8.60 -4.00
CA LYS A 163 30.45 -8.61 -2.53
C LYS A 163 29.01 -8.65 -2.05
N ALA A 164 28.04 -8.22 -2.86
CA ALA A 164 26.66 -8.06 -2.42
C ALA A 164 25.67 -8.05 -3.60
N VAL A 165 24.52 -8.70 -3.39
CA VAL A 165 23.36 -8.56 -4.26
C VAL A 165 22.23 -7.93 -3.47
N MET A 166 21.65 -6.85 -4.01
CA MET A 166 20.62 -6.09 -3.32
C MET A 166 19.44 -5.78 -4.24
N LEU A 167 18.22 -5.80 -3.69
CA LEU A 167 17.03 -5.29 -4.35
C LEU A 167 16.69 -3.92 -3.76
N VAL A 168 16.59 -2.89 -4.61
CA VAL A 168 16.32 -1.50 -4.20
C VAL A 168 14.90 -1.13 -4.57
N SER A 169 14.08 -0.77 -3.59
CA SER A 169 12.65 -0.53 -3.74
C SER A 169 12.18 0.72 -3.00
N GLU A 170 10.95 1.14 -3.27
CA GLU A 170 10.33 2.23 -2.51
C GLU A 170 10.23 1.91 -1.02
N LEU A 171 10.56 2.90 -0.19
CA LEU A 171 10.47 2.80 1.26
C LEU A 171 9.04 3.12 1.72
N ALA A 172 8.40 2.19 2.41
CA ALA A 172 7.14 2.42 3.10
C ALA A 172 7.40 3.09 4.47
N PRO A 173 6.95 4.34 4.71
CA PRO A 173 7.28 5.07 5.95
C PRO A 173 6.72 4.43 7.22
N CYS A 174 5.70 3.59 7.09
CA CYS A 174 4.89 3.10 8.20
C CYS A 174 5.18 1.64 8.53
N GLY A 175 6.02 0.97 7.75
CA GLY A 175 6.28 -0.46 7.87
C GLY A 175 5.11 -1.32 7.36
N SER A 176 5.03 -2.54 7.89
CA SER A 176 4.01 -3.52 7.51
C SER A 176 2.63 -3.20 8.10
N LEU A 177 1.58 -3.62 7.41
CA LEU A 177 0.21 -3.51 7.88
C LEU A 177 0.02 -4.33 9.16
N LEU A 178 0.62 -5.52 9.25
CA LEU A 178 0.58 -6.34 10.47
C LEU A 178 1.11 -5.57 11.70
N GLU A 179 2.26 -4.92 11.57
CA GLU A 179 2.80 -4.09 12.66
C GLU A 179 1.86 -2.92 13.03
N CYS A 180 1.23 -2.30 12.03
CA CYS A 180 0.27 -1.22 12.24
C CYS A 180 -0.98 -1.69 12.99
N LEU A 181 -1.46 -2.91 12.72
CA LEU A 181 -2.63 -3.49 13.36
C LEU A 181 -2.35 -3.93 14.82
N GLN A 182 -1.13 -4.41 15.09
CA GLN A 182 -0.75 -4.94 16.40
C GLN A 182 -0.28 -3.87 17.38
N LYS A 183 0.29 -2.75 16.89
CA LYS A 183 0.76 -1.66 17.76
C LYS A 183 -0.44 -0.82 18.25
N PRO A 184 -0.76 -0.77 19.56
CA PRO A 184 -1.93 -0.06 20.06
C PRO A 184 -1.97 1.43 19.69
N SER A 185 -0.80 2.07 19.66
CA SER A 185 -0.65 3.49 19.26
C SER A 185 -1.00 3.75 17.80
N LEU A 186 -0.85 2.77 16.91
CA LEU A 186 -1.17 2.87 15.49
C LEU A 186 -2.58 2.37 15.19
N ARG A 187 -3.05 1.40 15.97
CA ARG A 187 -4.39 0.82 15.85
C ARG A 187 -5.50 1.88 15.96
N ALA A 188 -5.30 2.90 16.79
CA ALA A 188 -6.24 4.01 16.96
C ALA A 188 -6.50 4.81 15.66
N THR A 189 -5.66 4.66 14.64
CA THR A 189 -5.78 5.35 13.35
C THR A 189 -6.49 4.52 12.27
N PHE A 190 -6.60 3.20 12.46
CA PHE A 190 -7.16 2.30 11.46
C PHE A 190 -8.50 1.72 11.92
N PHE A 191 -9.55 2.09 11.19
CA PHE A 191 -10.93 1.67 11.46
C PHE A 191 -11.45 0.76 10.34
N VAL A 192 -12.61 0.14 10.57
CA VAL A 192 -13.25 -0.80 9.64
C VAL A 192 -13.44 -0.19 8.23
N ASP A 193 -13.76 1.10 8.12
CA ASP A 193 -13.87 1.77 6.81
C ASP A 193 -12.52 1.84 6.08
N THR A 194 -11.44 2.12 6.79
CA THR A 194 -10.07 2.07 6.24
C THR A 194 -9.68 0.65 5.84
N PHE A 195 -10.04 -0.36 6.65
CA PHE A 195 -9.82 -1.77 6.32
C PHE A 195 -10.52 -2.21 5.04
N CYS A 196 -11.75 -1.75 4.82
CA CYS A 196 -12.47 -2.00 3.57
C CYS A 196 -11.74 -1.38 2.37
N LYS A 197 -11.24 -0.14 2.50
CA LYS A 197 -10.42 0.52 1.47
C LYS A 197 -9.10 -0.24 1.19
N PHE A 198 -8.42 -0.72 2.23
CA PHE A 198 -7.19 -1.50 2.08
C PHE A 198 -7.46 -2.83 1.38
N SER A 199 -8.58 -3.48 1.69
CA SER A 199 -9.00 -4.73 1.05
C SER A 199 -9.16 -4.56 -0.48
N ILE A 200 -9.69 -3.42 -0.93
CA ILE A 200 -9.78 -3.04 -2.34
C ILE A 200 -8.40 -2.85 -2.96
N GLN A 201 -7.52 -2.08 -2.32
CA GLN A 201 -6.17 -1.82 -2.85
C GLN A 201 -5.36 -3.11 -2.99
N ILE A 202 -5.43 -3.99 -2.00
CA ILE A 202 -4.77 -5.31 -2.06
C ILE A 202 -5.35 -6.14 -3.21
N ALA A 203 -6.68 -6.19 -3.38
CA ALA A 203 -7.29 -6.91 -4.50
C ALA A 203 -6.88 -6.34 -5.87
N GLN A 204 -6.78 -5.01 -6.00
CA GLN A 204 -6.31 -4.34 -7.21
C GLN A 204 -4.85 -4.68 -7.52
N GLY A 205 -3.97 -4.67 -6.51
CA GLY A 205 -2.58 -5.11 -6.66
C GLY A 205 -2.47 -6.57 -7.09
N MET A 206 -3.23 -7.47 -6.47
CA MET A 206 -3.23 -8.89 -6.84
C MET A 206 -3.84 -9.17 -8.20
N LYS A 207 -4.86 -8.42 -8.61
CA LYS A 207 -5.39 -8.45 -9.98
C LYS A 207 -4.29 -8.10 -11.00
N TYR A 208 -3.51 -7.06 -10.72
CA TYR A 208 -2.38 -6.66 -11.56
C TYR A 208 -1.32 -7.77 -11.64
N LEU A 209 -0.88 -8.32 -10.51
CA LEU A 209 0.08 -9.43 -10.49
C LEU A 209 -0.42 -10.64 -11.29
N SER A 210 -1.69 -11.00 -11.12
CA SER A 210 -2.32 -12.09 -11.86
C SER A 210 -2.35 -11.83 -13.38
N SER A 211 -2.63 -10.59 -13.82
CA SER A 211 -2.58 -10.24 -15.25
C SER A 211 -1.18 -10.29 -15.84
N GLU A 212 -0.15 -10.05 -15.02
CA GLU A 212 1.26 -10.23 -15.38
C GLU A 212 1.74 -11.69 -15.24
N ARG A 213 0.82 -12.64 -14.99
CA ARG A 213 1.10 -14.07 -14.79
C ARG A 213 2.07 -14.36 -13.64
N LEU A 214 2.03 -13.54 -12.60
CA LEU A 214 2.81 -13.70 -11.38
C LEU A 214 1.94 -14.27 -10.26
N ILE A 215 2.44 -15.32 -9.62
CA ILE A 215 1.85 -15.89 -8.39
C ILE A 215 2.67 -15.43 -7.20
N HIS A 216 2.04 -14.77 -6.23
CA HIS A 216 2.68 -14.17 -5.07
C HIS A 216 3.21 -15.20 -4.07
N ARG A 217 2.41 -16.23 -3.76
CA ARG A 217 2.74 -17.39 -2.88
C ARG A 217 2.90 -17.08 -1.38
N ASP A 218 3.14 -15.83 -1.02
CA ASP A 218 3.30 -15.39 0.37
C ASP A 218 2.44 -14.14 0.70
N LEU A 219 1.21 -14.07 0.18
CA LEU A 219 0.33 -12.93 0.48
C LEU A 219 -0.16 -13.02 1.94
N ALA A 220 0.16 -11.99 2.73
CA ALA A 220 -0.19 -11.87 4.15
C ALA A 220 -0.08 -10.40 4.59
N ALA A 221 -0.68 -10.04 5.72
CA ALA A 221 -0.63 -8.66 6.22
C ALA A 221 0.81 -8.18 6.54
N ARG A 222 1.74 -9.09 6.85
CA ARG A 222 3.19 -8.77 7.01
C ARG A 222 3.85 -8.29 5.71
N ASN A 223 3.34 -8.71 4.56
CA ASN A 223 3.86 -8.40 3.24
C ASN A 223 3.02 -7.31 2.53
N VAL A 224 2.07 -6.70 3.24
CA VAL A 224 1.39 -5.47 2.82
C VAL A 224 2.04 -4.32 3.57
N LEU A 225 2.55 -3.32 2.86
CA LEU A 225 3.20 -2.15 3.44
C LEU A 225 2.28 -0.94 3.44
N VAL A 226 2.32 -0.17 4.51
CA VAL A 226 1.50 1.04 4.67
C VAL A 226 2.34 2.26 4.26
N PHE A 227 1.80 3.06 3.33
CA PHE A 227 2.43 4.28 2.82
C PHE A 227 1.83 5.55 3.43
N SER A 228 0.55 5.49 3.77
CA SER A 228 -0.18 6.52 4.52
C SER A 228 -1.45 5.92 5.13
N ALA A 229 -2.19 6.72 5.91
CA ALA A 229 -3.47 6.31 6.49
C ALA A 229 -4.50 5.79 5.46
N GLU A 230 -4.35 6.14 4.18
CA GLU A 230 -5.27 5.73 3.12
C GLU A 230 -4.62 4.89 2.02
N ARG A 231 -3.35 4.50 2.16
CA ARG A 231 -2.62 3.81 1.09
C ARG A 231 -1.77 2.64 1.57
N VAL A 232 -2.01 1.49 0.96
CA VAL A 232 -1.24 0.26 1.15
C VAL A 232 -0.74 -0.30 -0.17
N LYS A 233 0.38 -1.02 -0.13
CA LYS A 233 0.95 -1.69 -1.30
C LYS A 233 1.44 -3.09 -0.95
N ILE A 234 1.33 -4.00 -1.90
CA ILE A 234 1.83 -5.37 -1.79
C ILE A 234 3.34 -5.36 -2.00
N SER A 235 4.07 -6.04 -1.12
CA SER A 235 5.54 -6.17 -1.11
C SER A 235 5.95 -7.65 -1.07
N ASP A 236 7.26 -7.90 -1.09
CA ASP A 236 7.87 -9.20 -0.84
C ASP A 236 7.40 -10.34 -1.78
N PHE A 237 6.93 -9.99 -2.97
CA PHE A 237 6.78 -10.89 -4.11
C PHE A 237 8.13 -11.37 -4.69
N GLY A 238 9.25 -11.24 -3.98
CA GLY A 238 10.55 -11.85 -4.35
C GLY A 238 10.62 -13.37 -4.10
N LEU A 239 9.51 -13.95 -3.66
CA LEU A 239 9.21 -15.39 -3.70
C LEU A 239 8.27 -15.77 -4.85
N SER A 240 7.80 -14.76 -5.61
CA SER A 240 6.83 -14.97 -6.67
C SER A 240 7.45 -15.80 -7.80
N ARG A 241 6.59 -16.40 -8.60
CA ARG A 241 7.02 -17.16 -9.76
C ARG A 241 6.20 -16.71 -10.95
N SER A 242 6.91 -16.33 -12.02
CA SER A 242 6.29 -16.13 -13.32
C SER A 242 5.90 -17.49 -13.89
N LEU A 243 4.67 -17.61 -14.35
CA LEU A 243 4.23 -18.78 -15.10
C LEU A 243 4.80 -18.74 -16.52
N GLY A 244 5.20 -19.91 -17.05
CA GLY A 244 5.58 -20.04 -18.44
C GLY A 244 4.41 -19.77 -19.40
N MET A 245 4.71 -19.47 -20.67
CA MET A 245 3.65 -19.38 -21.68
C MET A 245 2.96 -20.73 -21.84
N GLY A 246 1.65 -20.78 -21.53
CA GLY A 246 0.84 -22.00 -21.61
C GLY A 246 0.77 -22.78 -20.30
N GLU A 247 1.38 -22.30 -19.22
CA GLU A 247 1.24 -22.87 -17.89
C GLU A 247 0.21 -22.11 -17.06
N ASP A 248 -0.70 -22.84 -16.42
CA ASP A 248 -1.73 -22.28 -15.54
C ASP A 248 -1.37 -22.42 -14.05
N TYR A 249 -0.26 -23.10 -13.74
CA TYR A 249 0.19 -23.34 -12.37
C TYR A 249 1.71 -23.48 -12.28
N TYR A 250 2.26 -23.09 -11.13
CA TYR A 250 3.67 -23.35 -10.77
C TYR A 250 3.71 -24.51 -9.78
N ARG A 251 4.54 -25.51 -10.07
CA ARG A 251 4.79 -26.63 -9.14
C ARG A 251 6.21 -26.53 -8.62
N SER A 252 6.37 -26.37 -7.31
CA SER A 252 7.70 -26.38 -6.71
C SER A 252 8.23 -27.82 -6.65
N GLU A 253 9.52 -28.00 -6.95
CA GLU A 253 10.22 -29.24 -6.64
C GLU A 253 10.22 -29.46 -5.12
N PHE A 254 10.05 -30.71 -4.69
CA PHE A 254 10.09 -31.08 -3.29
C PHE A 254 11.53 -30.99 -2.80
N SER A 255 11.80 -30.10 -1.85
CA SER A 255 13.09 -29.95 -1.20
C SER A 255 12.85 -29.69 0.29
N GLU A 256 13.69 -30.27 1.16
CA GLU A 256 13.68 -30.02 2.61
C GLU A 256 13.82 -28.51 2.95
N ALA A 257 14.22 -27.68 1.98
CA ALA A 257 14.35 -26.24 2.12
C ALA A 257 13.05 -25.43 1.86
N VAL A 258 11.96 -26.02 1.36
CA VAL A 258 10.72 -25.28 1.06
C VAL A 258 9.92 -25.04 2.34
N LYS A 259 10.10 -23.87 2.96
CA LYS A 259 9.28 -23.42 4.10
C LYS A 259 8.05 -22.68 3.57
N LEU A 260 6.87 -23.23 3.84
CA LEU A 260 5.60 -22.60 3.46
C LEU A 260 4.97 -21.85 4.65
N PRO A 261 4.32 -20.71 4.41
CA PRO A 261 3.49 -20.04 5.40
C PRO A 261 2.15 -20.77 5.57
N ILE A 262 2.17 -21.99 6.15
CA ILE A 262 1.05 -22.95 6.12
C ILE A 262 -0.32 -22.33 6.48
N ALA A 263 -0.37 -21.43 7.47
CA ALA A 263 -1.62 -20.81 7.91
C ALA A 263 -2.31 -19.92 6.84
N TRP A 264 -1.59 -19.52 5.79
CA TRP A 264 -2.08 -18.73 4.65
C TRP A 264 -2.23 -19.56 3.38
N CYS A 265 -1.75 -20.80 3.36
CA CYS A 265 -1.72 -21.61 2.15
C CYS A 265 -3.04 -22.33 1.91
N ALA A 266 -3.44 -22.41 0.64
CA ALA A 266 -4.54 -23.26 0.21
C ALA A 266 -4.19 -24.76 0.36
N PRO A 267 -5.18 -25.66 0.52
CA PRO A 267 -4.94 -27.10 0.68
C PRO A 267 -4.08 -27.70 -0.44
N GLU A 268 -4.32 -27.32 -1.70
CA GLU A 268 -3.58 -27.82 -2.85
C GLU A 268 -2.11 -27.33 -2.90
N ALA A 269 -1.85 -26.15 -2.34
CA ALA A 269 -0.51 -25.60 -2.23
C ALA A 269 0.29 -26.33 -1.13
N ILE A 270 -0.36 -26.75 -0.05
CA ILE A 270 0.27 -27.53 1.04
C ILE A 270 0.51 -28.97 0.58
N ASN A 271 -0.52 -29.65 0.06
CA ASN A 271 -0.46 -31.08 -0.28
C ASN A 271 0.42 -31.37 -1.51
N PHE A 272 0.35 -30.51 -2.53
CA PHE A 272 0.91 -30.82 -3.85
C PHE A 272 1.94 -29.82 -4.34
N LEU A 273 2.26 -28.79 -3.53
CA LEU A 273 3.09 -27.65 -3.92
C LEU A 273 2.61 -27.00 -5.23
N LYS A 274 1.28 -27.03 -5.47
CA LYS A 274 0.64 -26.46 -6.66
C LYS A 274 0.18 -25.04 -6.35
N PHE A 275 0.89 -24.06 -6.89
CA PHE A 275 0.61 -22.64 -6.72
C PHE A 275 -0.06 -22.08 -7.97
N THR A 276 -1.10 -21.27 -7.79
CA THR A 276 -1.90 -20.64 -8.84
C THR A 276 -2.39 -19.27 -8.38
N SER A 277 -2.96 -18.46 -9.27
CA SER A 277 -3.69 -17.26 -8.83
C SER A 277 -4.86 -17.61 -7.88
N ALA A 278 -5.48 -18.79 -8.02
CA ALA A 278 -6.54 -19.24 -7.10
C ALA A 278 -6.00 -19.62 -5.70
N SER A 279 -4.76 -20.09 -5.58
CA SER A 279 -4.14 -20.28 -4.25
C SER A 279 -3.81 -18.93 -3.59
N ASP A 280 -3.45 -17.91 -4.38
CA ASP A 280 -3.28 -16.55 -3.84
C ASP A 280 -4.63 -15.93 -3.40
N VAL A 281 -5.74 -16.27 -4.07
CA VAL A 281 -7.09 -15.86 -3.62
C VAL A 281 -7.40 -16.43 -2.24
N TRP A 282 -7.01 -17.67 -1.94
CA TRP A 282 -7.13 -18.22 -0.59
C TRP A 282 -6.33 -17.40 0.42
N SER A 283 -5.07 -17.09 0.10
CA SER A 283 -4.20 -16.27 0.95
C SER A 283 -4.73 -14.84 1.13
N TYR A 284 -5.41 -14.28 0.11
CA TYR A 284 -6.12 -13.01 0.20
C TYR A 284 -7.24 -13.08 1.24
N GLY A 285 -8.06 -14.14 1.24
CA GLY A 285 -9.08 -14.36 2.27
C GLY A 285 -8.49 -14.39 3.68
N VAL A 286 -7.35 -15.09 3.88
CA VAL A 286 -6.64 -15.11 5.18
C VAL A 286 -6.08 -13.72 5.54
N THR A 287 -5.59 -12.97 4.56
CA THR A 287 -5.12 -11.58 4.76
C THR A 287 -6.26 -10.66 5.18
N LEU A 288 -7.46 -10.83 4.63
CA LEU A 288 -8.64 -10.09 5.09
C LEU A 288 -9.00 -10.45 6.54
N PHE A 289 -8.93 -11.73 6.90
CA PHE A 289 -9.09 -12.15 8.30
C PHE A 289 -8.09 -11.43 9.22
N GLU A 290 -6.80 -11.38 8.85
CA GLU A 290 -5.80 -10.62 9.63
C GLU A 290 -6.21 -9.15 9.77
N ILE A 291 -6.69 -8.50 8.70
CA ILE A 291 -7.09 -7.09 8.73
C ILE A 291 -8.25 -6.87 9.71
N PHE A 292 -9.36 -7.61 9.57
CA PHE A 292 -10.56 -7.40 10.38
C PHE A 292 -10.46 -7.96 11.80
N SER A 293 -9.54 -8.89 12.05
CA SER A 293 -9.17 -9.34 13.41
C SER A 293 -8.10 -8.45 14.06
N PHE A 294 -7.62 -7.44 13.34
CA PHE A 294 -6.56 -6.54 13.77
C PHE A 294 -5.24 -7.25 14.09
N GLY A 295 -4.79 -8.09 13.17
CA GLY A 295 -3.48 -8.74 13.19
C GLY A 295 -3.42 -9.98 14.07
N GLN A 296 -4.56 -10.65 14.33
CA GLN A 296 -4.53 -11.94 15.00
C GLN A 296 -3.86 -12.99 14.13
N MET A 297 -3.15 -13.92 14.78
CA MET A 297 -2.53 -15.04 14.09
C MET A 297 -3.62 -16.01 13.60
N PRO A 298 -3.74 -16.26 12.28
CA PRO A 298 -4.68 -17.26 11.77
C PRO A 298 -4.33 -18.65 12.33
N TRP A 299 -5.36 -19.40 12.72
CA TRP A 299 -5.22 -20.75 13.30
C TRP A 299 -4.31 -20.82 14.53
N ALA A 300 -4.35 -19.77 15.37
CA ALA A 300 -3.52 -19.67 16.57
C ALA A 300 -3.55 -20.95 17.42
N GLY A 301 -2.36 -21.44 17.79
CA GLY A 301 -2.20 -22.65 18.59
C GLY A 301 -2.18 -23.97 17.81
N LEU A 302 -2.46 -23.96 16.50
CA LEU A 302 -2.37 -25.15 15.65
C LEU A 302 -1.02 -25.26 14.95
N THR A 303 -0.54 -26.51 14.81
CA THR A 303 0.61 -26.86 13.96
C THR A 303 0.21 -26.91 12.49
N GLY A 304 1.18 -26.85 11.57
CA GLY A 304 0.88 -26.92 10.13
C GLY A 304 0.10 -28.18 9.70
N ALA A 305 0.39 -29.33 10.31
CA ALA A 305 -0.35 -30.57 10.06
C ALA A 305 -1.80 -30.50 10.56
N GLN A 306 -2.03 -29.89 11.72
CA GLN A 306 -3.37 -29.68 12.27
C GLN A 306 -4.18 -28.68 11.43
N ILE A 307 -3.54 -27.62 10.94
CA ILE A 307 -4.16 -26.65 10.03
C ILE A 307 -4.62 -27.36 8.76
N LEU A 308 -3.72 -28.12 8.12
CA LEU A 308 -4.06 -28.89 6.92
C LEU A 308 -5.24 -29.84 7.18
N ALA A 309 -5.20 -30.61 8.26
CA ALA A 309 -6.27 -31.51 8.64
C ALA A 309 -7.60 -30.77 8.89
N ALA A 310 -7.57 -29.55 9.42
CA ALA A 310 -8.76 -28.74 9.65
C ALA A 310 -9.38 -28.23 8.34
N ILE A 311 -8.56 -27.67 7.44
CA ILE A 311 -9.05 -26.98 6.23
C ILE A 311 -9.38 -27.91 5.07
N ASP A 312 -8.75 -29.09 5.02
CA ASP A 312 -8.91 -30.06 3.95
C ASP A 312 -10.07 -31.04 4.21
N TYR A 313 -10.42 -31.83 3.19
CA TYR A 313 -11.43 -32.87 3.32
C TYR A 313 -10.99 -33.92 4.37
N PRO A 314 -11.89 -34.38 5.26
CA PRO A 314 -13.34 -34.15 5.29
C PRO A 314 -13.79 -32.98 6.17
N ASN A 315 -12.89 -32.33 6.92
CA ASN A 315 -13.27 -31.39 7.96
C ASN A 315 -13.73 -30.04 7.40
N LEU A 316 -13.07 -29.53 6.36
CA LEU A 316 -13.43 -28.31 5.63
C LEU A 316 -13.68 -27.09 6.55
N GLN A 317 -13.00 -27.01 7.68
CA GLN A 317 -13.12 -25.90 8.63
C GLN A 317 -12.56 -24.61 8.01
N ARG A 318 -13.12 -23.47 8.43
CA ARG A 318 -12.69 -22.13 8.03
C ARG A 318 -12.51 -21.25 9.27
N LEU A 319 -11.77 -20.16 9.10
CA LEU A 319 -11.61 -19.18 10.17
C LEU A 319 -12.97 -18.53 10.48
N GLU A 320 -13.24 -18.31 11.77
CA GLU A 320 -14.45 -17.65 12.23
C GLU A 320 -14.47 -16.18 11.81
N CYS A 321 -15.68 -15.61 11.68
CA CYS A 321 -15.86 -14.21 11.34
C CYS A 321 -15.28 -13.30 12.44
N PRO A 322 -14.33 -12.40 12.13
CA PRO A 322 -13.84 -11.45 13.11
C PRO A 322 -14.94 -10.49 13.58
N ASP A 323 -14.89 -10.10 14.84
CA ASP A 323 -15.92 -9.31 15.51
C ASP A 323 -16.27 -7.97 14.81
N ALA A 324 -15.25 -7.31 14.25
CA ALA A 324 -15.37 -6.04 13.54
C ALA A 324 -15.51 -6.18 12.02
N CYS A 325 -15.71 -7.40 11.51
CA CYS A 325 -15.83 -7.67 10.09
C CYS A 325 -17.28 -7.43 9.60
N PRO A 326 -17.48 -6.61 8.56
CA PRO A 326 -18.78 -6.57 7.88
C PRO A 326 -19.11 -7.95 7.28
N ILE A 327 -20.37 -8.38 7.43
CA ILE A 327 -20.79 -9.73 7.05
C ILE A 327 -20.54 -10.03 5.57
N GLU A 328 -20.70 -9.04 4.68
CA GLU A 328 -20.45 -9.22 3.26
C GLU A 328 -18.97 -9.42 2.91
N PHE A 329 -18.06 -8.80 3.67
CA PHE A 329 -16.63 -9.07 3.55
C PHE A 329 -16.29 -10.49 4.04
N TYR A 330 -16.97 -10.97 5.08
CA TYR A 330 -16.81 -12.37 5.51
C TYR A 330 -17.38 -13.36 4.49
N ASN A 331 -18.52 -13.06 3.86
CA ASN A 331 -19.07 -13.85 2.76
C ASN A 331 -18.07 -13.96 1.60
N LEU A 332 -17.40 -12.85 1.26
CA LEU A 332 -16.32 -12.85 0.28
C LEU A 332 -15.13 -13.72 0.72
N MET A 333 -14.72 -13.67 1.99
CA MET A 333 -13.67 -14.56 2.52
C MET A 333 -14.06 -16.03 2.37
N MET A 334 -15.30 -16.39 2.68
CA MET A 334 -15.81 -17.75 2.52
C MET A 334 -15.77 -18.22 1.06
N GLN A 335 -16.09 -17.34 0.09
CA GLN A 335 -15.91 -17.64 -1.33
C GLN A 335 -14.44 -17.84 -1.70
N CYS A 336 -13.54 -16.99 -1.17
CA CYS A 336 -12.09 -17.14 -1.37
C CYS A 336 -11.54 -18.47 -0.81
N TRP A 337 -12.20 -19.02 0.21
CA TRP A 337 -11.86 -20.30 0.82
C TRP A 337 -12.70 -21.48 0.30
N ALA A 338 -13.29 -21.38 -0.89
CA ALA A 338 -13.85 -22.55 -1.55
C ALA A 338 -12.78 -23.65 -1.66
N HIS A 339 -13.14 -24.89 -1.35
CA HIS A 339 -12.16 -25.99 -1.29
C HIS A 339 -11.53 -26.23 -2.67
N LYS A 340 -12.36 -26.33 -3.71
CA LYS A 340 -11.88 -26.42 -5.09
C LYS A 340 -11.37 -25.07 -5.60
N PRO A 341 -10.16 -25.00 -6.17
CA PRO A 341 -9.60 -23.75 -6.70
C PRO A 341 -10.48 -23.05 -7.73
N GLU A 342 -11.15 -23.80 -8.60
CA GLU A 342 -12.02 -23.30 -9.67
C GLU A 342 -13.35 -22.69 -9.19
N GLU A 343 -13.75 -22.96 -7.94
CA GLU A 343 -14.93 -22.37 -7.31
C GLU A 343 -14.62 -21.03 -6.63
N ARG A 344 -13.34 -20.66 -6.53
CA ARG A 344 -12.90 -19.37 -5.95
C ARG A 344 -13.05 -18.25 -6.98
N PRO A 345 -13.46 -17.03 -6.57
CA PRO A 345 -13.56 -15.90 -7.47
C PRO A 345 -12.18 -15.48 -7.98
N SER A 346 -12.08 -15.00 -9.22
CA SER A 346 -10.84 -14.38 -9.69
C SER A 346 -10.61 -13.03 -9.02
N PHE A 347 -9.36 -12.53 -8.96
CA PHE A 347 -9.11 -11.17 -8.48
C PHE A 347 -9.84 -10.09 -9.30
N ALA A 348 -10.13 -10.34 -10.58
CA ALA A 348 -10.94 -9.44 -11.39
C ALA A 348 -12.40 -9.40 -10.90
N ASP A 349 -12.94 -10.54 -10.46
CA ASP A 349 -14.28 -10.62 -9.88
C ASP A 349 -14.34 -9.97 -8.50
N ILE A 350 -13.34 -10.23 -7.65
CA ILE A 350 -13.21 -9.62 -6.32
C ILE A 350 -13.20 -8.08 -6.43
N VAL A 351 -12.36 -7.52 -7.33
CA VAL A 351 -12.29 -6.06 -7.53
C VAL A 351 -13.62 -5.48 -8.01
N ARG A 352 -14.42 -6.23 -8.77
CA ARG A 352 -15.75 -5.81 -9.22
C ARG A 352 -16.78 -5.82 -8.08
N GLN A 353 -16.74 -6.83 -7.23
CA GLN A 353 -17.69 -7.02 -6.12
C GLN A 353 -17.45 -6.06 -4.95
N LEU A 354 -16.19 -5.78 -4.60
CA LEU A 354 -15.84 -5.04 -3.38
C LEU A 354 -16.54 -3.67 -3.23
N PRO A 355 -16.64 -2.82 -4.28
CA PRO A 355 -17.37 -1.55 -4.18
C PRO A 355 -18.85 -1.71 -3.84
N GLU A 356 -19.49 -2.80 -4.28
CA GLU A 356 -20.91 -3.07 -4.09
C GLU A 356 -21.22 -3.54 -2.66
N ILE A 357 -20.25 -4.18 -1.99
CA ILE A 357 -20.39 -4.71 -0.64
C ILE A 357 -19.82 -3.80 0.46
N MET A 358 -19.47 -2.55 0.12
CA MET A 358 -18.97 -1.57 1.09
C MET A 358 -20.00 -1.33 2.20
N PRO A 359 -19.61 -1.38 3.48
CA PRO A 359 -20.53 -1.16 4.58
C PRO A 359 -21.02 0.28 4.59
N GLN A 360 -22.30 0.45 4.91
CA GLN A 360 -22.88 1.78 5.07
C GLN A 360 -22.34 2.43 6.35
N CYS A 361 -22.06 3.74 6.26
CA CYS A 361 -21.77 4.56 7.43
C CYS A 361 -23.03 5.35 7.83
N LEU A 362 -23.44 5.22 9.09
CA LEU A 362 -24.58 5.91 9.66
C LEU A 362 -24.12 6.94 10.70
N VAL A 363 -24.96 7.95 10.92
CA VAL A 363 -24.80 8.95 11.97
C VAL A 363 -25.96 8.79 12.96
N THR A 364 -25.66 8.76 14.25
CA THR A 364 -26.66 8.64 15.32
C THR A 364 -27.43 9.96 15.47
N VAL A 365 -28.76 9.91 15.50
CA VAL A 365 -29.61 11.10 15.70
C VAL A 365 -30.06 11.29 17.15
N THR A 366 -29.94 10.23 17.96
CA THR A 366 -30.18 10.22 19.40
C THR A 366 -28.99 9.61 20.13
N SER A 367 -28.92 9.80 21.45
CA SER A 367 -27.97 9.09 22.30
C SER A 367 -28.56 7.77 22.81
N CYS A 368 -27.72 6.76 23.02
CA CYS A 368 -28.05 5.49 23.67
C CYS A 368 -27.10 5.27 24.84
N CYS A 369 -27.65 5.19 26.05
CA CYS A 369 -26.92 4.97 27.31
C CYS A 369 -27.72 4.03 28.24
N ASP A 370 -28.26 2.95 27.68
CA ASP A 370 -29.15 2.03 28.40
C ASP A 370 -28.43 1.03 29.32
N GLY A 371 -27.09 0.98 29.26
CA GLY A 371 -26.27 0.10 30.09
C GLY A 371 -26.34 -1.38 29.71
N ILE A 372 -27.00 -1.72 28.60
CA ILE A 372 -27.06 -3.11 28.10
C ILE A 372 -25.73 -3.45 27.44
N ILE A 373 -25.11 -4.56 27.89
CA ILE A 373 -23.74 -4.95 27.53
C ILE A 373 -23.58 -5.11 26.02
N ASP A 374 -24.54 -5.77 25.37
CA ASP A 374 -24.50 -6.08 23.94
C ASP A 374 -24.91 -4.89 23.06
N HIS A 375 -25.41 -3.80 23.65
CA HIS A 375 -25.79 -2.60 22.91
C HIS A 375 -24.61 -1.64 22.77
N LEU A 376 -24.52 -1.02 21.59
CA LEU A 376 -23.63 0.12 21.40
C LEU A 376 -24.13 1.30 22.24
N GLN A 377 -23.22 1.83 23.03
CA GLN A 377 -23.45 3.03 23.83
C GLN A 377 -22.83 4.21 23.07
N TYR A 378 -23.66 5.18 22.69
CA TYR A 378 -23.27 6.27 21.81
C TYR A 378 -23.96 7.59 22.16
N SER A 379 -23.30 8.69 21.83
CA SER A 379 -23.87 10.03 21.83
C SER A 379 -24.50 10.34 20.47
N LYS A 380 -25.37 11.36 20.45
CA LYS A 380 -25.86 11.95 19.19
C LYS A 380 -24.68 12.48 18.35
N ASN A 381 -24.81 12.35 17.03
CA ASN A 381 -23.82 12.75 16.01
C ASN A 381 -22.55 11.89 15.97
N GLU A 382 -22.59 10.66 16.48
CA GLU A 382 -21.50 9.70 16.35
C GLU A 382 -21.65 8.83 15.10
N THR A 383 -20.52 8.27 14.66
CA THR A 383 -20.44 7.41 13.48
C THR A 383 -20.56 5.95 13.85
N ILE A 384 -21.43 5.22 13.16
CA ILE A 384 -21.51 3.76 13.21
C ILE A 384 -21.27 3.20 11.80
N VAL A 385 -20.33 2.26 11.66
CA VAL A 385 -20.18 1.45 10.46
C VAL A 385 -21.07 0.22 10.61
N VAL A 386 -21.96 -0.04 9.66
CA VAL A 386 -22.88 -1.19 9.70
C VAL A 386 -22.10 -2.47 9.39
N LEU A 387 -22.13 -3.43 10.32
CA LEU A 387 -21.50 -4.73 10.15
C LEU A 387 -22.50 -5.78 9.63
N ASP A 388 -23.71 -5.80 10.20
CA ASP A 388 -24.76 -6.75 9.84
C ASP A 388 -26.13 -6.12 10.09
N ARG A 389 -27.05 -6.23 9.12
CA ARG A 389 -28.42 -5.70 9.21
C ARG A 389 -29.43 -6.71 9.74
N CYS A 390 -29.05 -7.98 9.76
CA CYS A 390 -29.92 -9.09 10.16
C CYS A 390 -29.11 -10.09 10.98
N PRO A 391 -28.55 -9.66 12.14
CA PRO A 391 -27.77 -10.55 12.97
C PRO A 391 -28.62 -11.76 13.39
N PRO A 392 -28.04 -12.98 13.51
CA PRO A 392 -28.82 -14.19 13.80
C PRO A 392 -29.69 -14.11 15.06
N THR A 393 -29.32 -13.26 16.02
CA THR A 393 -30.09 -13.00 17.25
C THR A 393 -31.33 -12.13 17.04
N TYR A 394 -31.38 -11.33 15.97
CA TYR A 394 -32.49 -10.44 15.60
C TYR A 394 -32.77 -10.51 14.09
N PRO A 395 -33.33 -11.63 13.61
CA PRO A 395 -33.55 -11.87 12.17
C PRO A 395 -34.68 -11.01 11.58
N ASP A 396 -35.44 -10.32 12.42
CA ASP A 396 -36.48 -9.36 12.03
C ASP A 396 -35.91 -7.97 11.65
N GLY A 397 -34.62 -7.75 11.87
CA GLY A 397 -33.94 -6.48 11.60
C GLY A 397 -34.21 -5.40 12.65
N TYR A 398 -34.81 -5.75 13.79
CA TYR A 398 -35.10 -4.80 14.87
C TYR A 398 -33.83 -4.20 15.49
N PHE A 399 -32.74 -4.99 15.51
CA PHE A 399 -31.39 -4.50 15.82
C PHE A 399 -30.43 -4.83 14.69
N TRP A 400 -29.57 -3.87 14.38
CA TRP A 400 -28.42 -4.07 13.49
C TRP A 400 -27.15 -4.16 14.33
N ARG A 401 -26.12 -4.84 13.82
CA ARG A 401 -24.79 -4.87 14.42
C ARG A 401 -23.92 -3.78 13.79
N GLY A 402 -23.23 -3.01 14.62
CA GLY A 402 -22.37 -1.91 14.18
C GLY A 402 -21.00 -1.89 14.83
N TYR A 403 -20.11 -1.07 14.27
CA TYR A 403 -18.79 -0.77 14.79
C TYR A 403 -18.62 0.74 14.96
N MET A 404 -18.09 1.16 16.11
CA MET A 404 -17.80 2.55 16.44
C MET A 404 -16.30 2.85 16.40
N ARG A 405 -15.96 4.13 16.21
CA ARG A 405 -14.55 4.59 16.20
C ARG A 405 -13.80 4.38 17.51
N ASN A 406 -14.49 4.18 18.62
CA ASN A 406 -13.87 3.81 19.89
C ASN A 406 -13.47 2.32 19.95
N GLY A 407 -13.65 1.56 18.86
CA GLY A 407 -13.31 0.15 18.78
C GLY A 407 -14.40 -0.80 19.25
N ARG A 408 -15.55 -0.29 19.72
CA ARG A 408 -16.66 -1.14 20.20
C ARG A 408 -17.52 -1.63 19.07
N THR A 409 -17.90 -2.90 19.15
CA THR A 409 -18.96 -3.54 18.38
C THR A 409 -20.19 -3.74 19.26
N GLY A 410 -21.35 -3.84 18.64
CA GLY A 410 -22.59 -4.13 19.37
C GLY A 410 -23.85 -3.87 18.54
N LEU A 411 -24.99 -4.07 19.17
CA LEU A 411 -26.31 -3.86 18.60
C LEU A 411 -26.73 -2.40 18.69
N PHE A 412 -27.43 -1.90 17.68
CA PHE A 412 -28.06 -0.58 17.68
C PHE A 412 -29.36 -0.60 16.88
N ARG A 413 -30.24 0.36 17.16
CA ARG A 413 -31.51 0.49 16.43
C ARG A 413 -31.30 1.32 15.16
N PRO A 414 -31.63 0.81 13.97
CA PRO A 414 -31.47 1.58 12.74
C PRO A 414 -32.29 2.88 12.72
N GLU A 415 -33.46 2.92 13.37
CA GLU A 415 -34.32 4.11 13.46
C GLU A 415 -33.68 5.26 14.26
N ALA A 416 -32.71 4.95 15.11
CA ALA A 416 -31.93 5.94 15.86
C ALA A 416 -30.77 6.53 15.04
N THR A 417 -30.71 6.24 13.74
CA THR A 417 -29.63 6.64 12.86
C THR A 417 -30.12 7.15 11.51
N VAL A 418 -29.27 7.92 10.83
CA VAL A 418 -29.49 8.35 9.44
C VAL A 418 -28.25 8.04 8.61
N ALA A 419 -28.44 7.84 7.30
CA ALA A 419 -27.32 7.65 6.39
C ALA A 419 -26.38 8.86 6.43
N ARG A 420 -25.07 8.62 6.55
CA ARG A 420 -24.08 9.67 6.28
C ARG A 420 -24.10 9.96 4.78
N LEU A 421 -24.78 11.03 4.38
CA LEU A 421 -24.68 11.54 3.02
C LEU A 421 -23.22 11.94 2.78
N ALA A 422 -22.66 11.53 1.64
CA ALA A 422 -21.29 11.88 1.25
C ALA A 422 -21.10 13.38 0.91
N ILE A 423 -22.03 14.24 1.36
CA ILE A 423 -22.04 15.68 1.17
C ILE A 423 -21.88 16.30 2.55
N GLU A 424 -20.63 16.31 3.00
CA GLU A 424 -20.02 17.23 3.96
C GLU A 424 -18.68 16.60 4.30
N MET A 425 -17.65 16.93 3.51
CA MET A 425 -16.33 17.07 4.10
C MET A 425 -16.41 18.38 4.88
N PRO A 426 -16.47 18.38 6.23
CA PRO A 426 -16.16 19.61 6.93
C PRO A 426 -14.72 19.92 6.50
N ASN A 427 -14.53 21.03 5.80
CA ASN A 427 -13.24 21.70 5.79
C ASN A 427 -12.80 21.73 7.25
N SER A 428 -11.84 20.88 7.61
CA SER A 428 -11.16 21.04 8.86
C SER A 428 -10.60 22.46 8.82
N LYS A 429 -10.96 23.26 9.83
CA LYS A 429 -10.45 24.60 10.04
C LYS A 429 -8.94 24.51 10.32
N CYS A 430 -8.16 24.22 9.30
CA CYS A 430 -6.72 24.04 9.35
C CYS A 430 -6.08 24.55 8.05
N SER A 431 -6.45 25.76 7.63
CA SER A 431 -5.80 26.41 6.48
C SER A 431 -5.56 27.91 6.67
N GLN A 432 -5.66 28.45 7.90
CA GLN A 432 -5.46 29.89 8.15
C GLN A 432 -4.39 30.24 9.19
N TYR A 433 -3.54 29.30 9.62
CA TYR A 433 -2.46 29.59 10.58
C TYR A 433 -1.03 29.36 10.05
N LEU A 434 -0.85 29.26 8.73
CA LEU A 434 0.49 29.10 8.12
C LEU A 434 0.85 30.29 7.21
N SER A 435 0.58 31.51 7.67
CA SER A 435 1.14 32.73 7.07
C SER A 435 1.58 33.70 8.15
N SER A 436 2.77 33.44 8.69
CA SER A 436 3.60 34.20 9.65
C SER A 436 4.09 33.19 10.70
N VAL A 437 5.38 33.00 10.96
CA VAL A 437 6.31 34.00 11.48
C VAL A 437 7.75 33.59 11.13
N SER A 438 8.56 34.61 10.85
CA SER A 438 9.99 34.66 10.58
C SER A 438 10.90 34.27 11.75
N PHE A 439 12.12 33.81 11.40
CA PHE A 439 13.29 33.53 12.24
C PHE A 439 13.67 34.64 13.24
N LEU A 440 14.14 34.26 14.47
CA LEU A 440 15.42 34.66 15.15
C LEU A 440 15.44 34.30 16.68
N PRO A 441 16.59 34.33 17.43
CA PRO A 441 17.12 33.13 18.14
C PRO A 441 17.40 33.23 19.67
N HIS A 442 17.75 32.06 20.24
CA HIS A 442 18.60 31.72 21.41
C HIS A 442 18.38 32.31 22.82
N SER A 443 18.24 31.41 23.82
CA SER A 443 18.92 31.54 25.13
C SER A 443 19.06 30.20 25.89
N LYS A 444 20.20 30.06 26.58
CA LYS A 444 20.73 28.93 27.38
C LYS A 444 20.00 28.73 28.72
N ILE A 445 20.14 27.57 29.37
CA ILE A 445 20.42 27.34 30.81
C ILE A 445 20.71 25.84 31.08
N SER A 446 21.56 25.56 32.08
CA SER A 446 22.17 24.28 32.52
C SER A 446 21.75 23.93 33.98
N PRO A 447 22.27 22.91 34.71
CA PRO A 447 21.48 21.79 35.24
C PRO A 447 21.62 21.56 36.77
N HIS A 448 20.92 20.56 37.33
CA HIS A 448 21.19 19.71 38.52
C HIS A 448 19.84 19.13 39.00
N GLU A 449 19.66 17.86 39.41
CA GLU A 449 20.24 17.21 40.60
C GLU A 449 19.96 15.67 40.61
N LYS A 450 20.68 14.93 41.46
CA LYS A 450 20.74 13.45 41.56
C LYS A 450 19.95 12.94 42.77
N GLU A 451 19.43 11.70 42.74
CA GLU A 451 19.34 10.85 43.96
C GLU A 451 19.30 9.34 43.69
N LYS A 452 19.65 8.55 44.73
CA LYS A 452 20.24 7.18 44.71
C LYS A 452 19.29 6.06 45.21
N THR A 453 19.37 4.91 44.53
CA THR A 453 19.32 3.45 44.89
C THR A 453 18.95 2.88 46.28
N GLN A 454 18.16 1.76 46.30
CA GLN A 454 18.46 0.36 46.79
C GLN A 454 17.17 -0.53 46.79
N ASP A 455 17.03 -1.59 45.95
CA ASP A 455 17.33 -3.06 46.10
C ASP A 455 16.44 -3.82 47.13
N LYS A 456 15.63 -4.88 46.85
CA LYS A 456 15.95 -6.22 46.29
C LYS A 456 14.74 -7.04 45.75
N SER A 457 15.00 -7.73 44.63
CA SER A 457 14.68 -9.13 44.25
C SER A 457 13.22 -9.67 44.17
N SER A 458 12.75 -9.91 42.94
CA SER A 458 12.37 -11.27 42.49
C SER A 458 12.51 -11.41 40.95
N ARG A 459 13.15 -12.50 40.51
CA ARG A 459 13.58 -12.77 39.13
C ARG A 459 12.41 -13.10 38.19
N LYS A 460 12.22 -12.31 37.13
CA LYS A 460 11.67 -12.77 35.83
C LYS A 460 12.43 -12.07 34.69
N LYS A 461 12.97 -12.87 33.76
CA LYS A 461 13.72 -12.43 32.57
C LYS A 461 12.78 -11.64 31.64
N LEU A 462 13.06 -10.36 31.44
CA LEU A 462 12.52 -9.52 30.37
C LEU A 462 13.64 -9.28 29.35
N LEU A 463 13.33 -9.47 28.07
CA LEU A 463 14.24 -9.25 26.94
C LEU A 463 13.89 -7.90 26.28
N ILE A 464 14.94 -7.13 26.04
CA ILE A 464 15.10 -5.94 25.18
C ILE A 464 15.11 -4.59 25.94
N SER A 465 16.23 -3.90 25.75
CA SER A 465 16.68 -2.62 26.34
C SER A 465 16.09 -1.40 25.62
N GLU A 466 15.78 -0.35 26.40
CA GLU A 466 15.40 0.99 25.92
C GLU A 466 16.60 1.76 25.32
N PRO A 467 16.38 2.73 24.40
CA PRO A 467 17.45 3.60 23.89
C PRO A 467 17.77 4.74 24.87
N GLN A 468 19.07 4.96 25.13
CA GLN A 468 19.62 6.19 25.72
C GLN A 468 20.02 7.18 24.61
N GLY A 469 19.62 8.45 24.74
CA GLY A 469 20.14 9.57 23.95
C GLY A 469 19.11 10.68 23.71
N ASP A 470 19.51 11.93 23.95
CA ASP A 470 18.71 13.14 23.71
C ASP A 470 18.49 13.35 22.20
N VAL A 471 17.25 13.22 21.73
CA VAL A 471 16.86 13.50 20.34
C VAL A 471 15.76 14.56 20.31
N HIS A 472 16.00 15.65 19.58
CA HIS A 472 15.01 16.70 19.38
C HIS A 472 14.01 16.28 18.29
N HIS A 473 12.72 16.38 18.63
CA HIS A 473 11.58 15.88 17.86
C HIS A 473 11.10 16.89 16.80
N THR A 474 10.84 16.42 15.58
CA THR A 474 9.95 17.14 14.65
C THR A 474 9.03 16.14 13.96
N CYS A 475 7.78 16.06 14.44
CA CYS A 475 6.72 15.21 13.95
C CYS A 475 5.73 16.01 13.08
N HIS A 476 5.16 15.39 12.05
CA HIS A 476 3.83 15.79 11.60
C HIS A 476 2.81 15.18 12.56
N VAL A 477 1.90 16.03 12.98
CA VAL A 477 0.93 15.78 14.05
C VAL A 477 -0.40 15.44 13.39
N GLY A 478 -0.93 14.25 13.66
CA GLY A 478 -2.31 13.91 13.32
C GLY A 478 -3.31 14.88 13.96
N VAL A 479 -4.55 14.89 13.51
CA VAL A 479 -5.61 15.81 14.01
C VAL A 479 -5.84 15.69 15.53
N ASP A 480 -5.36 14.60 16.15
CA ASP A 480 -5.46 14.25 17.57
C ASP A 480 -4.14 14.34 18.37
N GLY A 481 -3.02 14.78 17.76
CA GLY A 481 -1.74 14.82 18.46
C GLY A 481 -0.85 13.59 18.28
N THR A 482 -1.29 12.53 17.59
CA THR A 482 -0.50 11.30 17.41
C THR A 482 0.60 11.47 16.35
N THR A 483 1.79 10.90 16.62
CA THR A 483 2.99 10.99 15.77
C THR A 483 3.15 9.73 14.91
N PHE A 484 3.59 9.87 13.66
CA PHE A 484 3.65 8.76 12.70
C PHE A 484 4.86 8.84 11.75
N GLY A 485 5.46 7.68 11.41
CA GLY A 485 6.50 7.51 10.38
C GLY A 485 7.91 7.08 10.89
N LEU A 486 8.69 6.43 10.03
CA LEU A 486 10.13 6.19 10.20
C LEU A 486 10.94 7.44 9.82
N LEU A 487 11.96 7.72 10.64
CA LEU A 487 12.86 8.88 10.63
C LEU A 487 13.35 9.28 9.22
N GLN A 488 13.10 10.52 8.80
CA GLN A 488 13.99 11.21 7.86
C GLN A 488 15.16 11.77 8.68
N PHE A 489 16.36 11.27 8.44
CA PHE A 489 17.55 11.86 9.01
C PHE A 489 17.99 13.08 8.19
N GLY A 490 18.38 14.15 8.89
CA GLY A 490 19.06 15.28 8.28
C GLY A 490 20.44 14.87 7.78
N LYS A 491 21.06 15.70 6.93
CA LYS A 491 22.37 15.48 6.29
C LYS A 491 23.55 15.14 7.23
N ASN A 492 23.36 15.17 8.56
CA ASN A 492 24.41 14.97 9.56
C ASN A 492 24.44 13.57 10.21
N ASP A 493 23.48 12.68 9.97
CA ASP A 493 23.50 11.31 10.52
C ASP A 493 24.11 10.27 9.57
N ILE A 494 24.76 10.72 8.49
CA ILE A 494 25.53 9.87 7.57
C ILE A 494 26.91 9.63 8.19
N SER A 495 27.02 8.62 9.06
CA SER A 495 28.32 8.16 9.54
C SER A 495 28.27 6.71 10.03
N VAL A 496 28.65 5.79 9.15
CA VAL A 496 29.59 4.71 9.51
C VAL A 496 30.55 4.54 8.33
N LYS A 497 31.71 5.20 8.39
CA LYS A 497 32.84 4.80 7.54
C LYS A 497 33.29 3.43 8.02
N SER A 498 33.35 2.47 7.09
CA SER A 498 33.98 1.18 7.30
C SER A 498 35.43 1.39 7.78
N SER A 499 35.69 1.09 9.04
CA SER A 499 37.05 0.91 9.53
C SER A 499 37.62 -0.35 8.89
N THR A 500 38.50 -0.15 7.91
CA THR A 500 39.55 -1.11 7.56
C THR A 500 40.32 -1.49 8.83
N ALA A 501 40.35 -2.77 9.17
CA ALA A 501 41.37 -3.33 10.04
C ALA A 501 42.00 -4.52 9.33
N ALA A 502 43.23 -4.30 8.88
CA ALA A 502 44.16 -5.33 8.50
C ALA A 502 44.53 -6.17 9.73
N HIS A 503 44.46 -7.49 9.61
CA HIS A 503 45.58 -8.43 9.77
C HIS A 503 45.13 -9.86 9.48
#